data_AF-A0A813XLW5-F1
#
_entry.id   AF-A0A813XLW5-F1
#
_cell.length_a   1.000
_cell.length_b   1.000
_cell.length_c   1.000
_cell.angle_alpha   90.00
_cell.angle_beta   90.00
_cell.angle_gamma   90.00
#
_symmetry.space_group_name_H-M   'P 1'
#
loop_
_entity.id
_entity.type
_entity.pdbx_description
1 polymer ?
#
loop_
_entity_poly.entity_id
_entity_poly.type
_entity_poly.pdbx_seq_one_letter_code
_entity_poly.pdbx_strand_id
1 'polypeptide(L)'
;MSSISSQRLRYSPKYTEICVGNISNHTEPYALLKHFEQFGTIMHYNFTSPTGGYVFITYEDSSMVDKCMSSRPHHLDDRHLYVKRALPVDDEHPRERFDTTRDLMIVIDFKNDNYNNEQFLTKLREYFSTYERVYACKFCHETNFDYILVEFGDKEFGDKDAVDRIIIDKPHFYNDQRLDVMKFLPSNIEIMNSKYASKKPSKSVIKDAIDDDDHDFSASRKSSGKQNPTAKEPISETDLQNEVYRLQNALKKMNEEYAAKRRQLEEECCERLKQLNENADKTQSLQQDLEQEHAKLLIQYESMKHENDTLNEQYLTAELENFEITSYYEQILAEEKAKTAQLQAEYEQKSAVLNTNNSSRSTPSPQLNNTSSSATQSPSQSAVPNDN
;
A
#
# COMPACT_ATOMS: atom_id res chain seq x y z
N MET A 1 -26.20 36.82 -1.73
CA MET A 1 -24.89 36.30 -1.30
C MET A 1 -25.15 35.14 -0.37
N SER A 2 -25.35 33.97 -0.97
CA SER A 2 -25.80 32.75 -0.30
C SER A 2 -24.62 32.08 0.39
N SER A 3 -24.82 31.83 1.69
CA SER A 3 -23.99 30.98 2.55
C SER A 3 -23.68 29.64 1.87
N ILE A 4 -22.39 29.34 1.66
CA ILE A 4 -21.93 27.96 1.46
C ILE A 4 -21.59 27.43 2.85
N SER A 5 -22.65 26.99 3.51
CA SER A 5 -22.63 26.23 4.75
C SER A 5 -22.27 24.77 4.46
N SER A 6 -21.26 24.28 5.17
CA SER A 6 -21.25 22.93 5.75
C SER A 6 -21.37 21.74 4.79
N GLN A 7 -20.35 21.52 3.96
CA GLN A 7 -19.96 20.18 3.52
C GLN A 7 -18.43 20.02 3.61
N ARG A 8 -17.90 19.98 4.83
CA ARG A 8 -16.54 19.49 5.12
C ARG A 8 -16.69 18.17 5.89
N LEU A 9 -17.20 17.15 5.21
CA LEU A 9 -17.31 15.81 5.78
C LEU A 9 -16.21 14.94 5.17
N ARG A 10 -15.30 14.47 6.05
CA ARG A 10 -14.40 13.30 5.92
C ARG A 10 -13.20 13.42 4.97
N TYR A 11 -12.31 14.39 5.21
CA TYR A 11 -10.97 14.31 4.62
C TYR A 11 -9.93 14.23 5.73
N SER A 12 -9.22 13.11 5.80
CA SER A 12 -8.03 12.97 6.65
C SER A 12 -6.81 12.95 5.72
N PRO A 13 -6.14 14.11 5.53
CA PRO A 13 -4.95 14.21 4.67
C PRO A 13 -3.87 13.18 5.01
N LYS A 14 -3.88 12.73 6.27
CA LYS A 14 -2.96 11.75 6.85
C LYS A 14 -2.85 10.44 6.04
N TYR A 15 -3.91 10.03 5.34
CA TYR A 15 -3.96 8.75 4.61
C TYR A 15 -3.96 8.89 3.09
N THR A 16 -4.22 10.10 2.60
CA THR A 16 -4.45 10.37 1.17
C THR A 16 -3.30 11.16 0.54
N GLU A 17 -2.24 11.46 1.29
CA GLU A 17 -1.16 12.32 0.85
C GLU A 17 0.15 11.56 0.63
N ILE A 18 0.80 11.85 -0.49
CA ILE A 18 2.16 11.41 -0.80
C ILE A 18 3.13 12.59 -0.78
N CYS A 19 4.38 12.31 -0.47
CA CYS A 19 5.49 13.23 -0.63
C CYS A 19 6.38 12.73 -1.78
N VAL A 20 6.59 13.60 -2.76
CA VAL A 20 7.41 13.36 -3.94
C VAL A 20 8.66 14.22 -3.85
N GLY A 21 9.84 13.61 -3.93
CA GLY A 21 11.14 14.28 -3.93
C GLY A 21 11.99 13.89 -5.14
N ASN A 22 13.18 14.49 -5.22
CA ASN A 22 14.11 14.35 -6.36
C ASN A 22 13.52 14.80 -7.70
N ILE A 23 12.67 15.83 -7.65
CA ILE A 23 12.05 16.44 -8.83
C ILE A 23 13.09 17.34 -9.52
N SER A 24 13.11 17.37 -10.85
CA SER A 24 14.02 18.28 -11.57
C SER A 24 13.61 19.73 -11.36
N ASN A 25 14.59 20.62 -11.28
CA ASN A 25 14.34 22.07 -11.23
C ASN A 25 13.67 22.60 -12.51
N HIS A 26 13.72 21.80 -13.59
CA HIS A 26 13.11 22.09 -14.88
C HIS A 26 11.74 21.43 -15.05
N THR A 27 11.33 20.52 -14.15
CA THR A 27 10.03 19.85 -14.24
C THR A 27 8.93 20.87 -14.00
N GLU A 28 8.04 21.04 -14.98
CA GLU A 28 6.87 21.90 -14.82
C GLU A 28 5.85 21.26 -13.84
N PRO A 29 5.23 22.04 -12.94
CA PRO A 29 4.19 21.55 -12.04
C PRO A 29 3.09 20.75 -12.75
N TYR A 30 2.68 21.20 -13.94
CA TYR A 30 1.65 20.52 -14.74
C TYR A 30 2.08 19.13 -15.19
N ALA A 31 3.32 18.96 -15.64
CA ALA A 31 3.84 17.66 -16.06
C ALA A 31 3.91 16.67 -14.88
N LEU A 32 4.34 17.15 -13.70
CA LEU A 32 4.36 16.35 -12.48
C LEU A 32 2.96 15.89 -12.07
N LEU A 33 1.99 16.81 -12.04
CA LEU A 33 0.62 16.47 -11.68
C LEU A 33 0.00 15.48 -12.67
N LYS A 34 0.17 15.72 -13.98
CA LYS A 34 -0.29 14.81 -15.04
C LYS A 34 0.30 13.40 -14.89
N HIS A 35 1.55 13.29 -14.45
CA HIS A 35 2.17 11.98 -14.16
C HIS A 35 1.48 11.27 -13.00
N PHE A 36 1.11 11.98 -11.92
CA PHE A 36 0.48 11.37 -10.75
C PHE A 36 -1.04 11.18 -10.88
N GLU A 37 -1.71 11.94 -11.75
CA GLU A 37 -3.15 11.78 -12.04
C GLU A 37 -3.51 10.38 -12.57
N GLN A 38 -2.56 9.65 -13.16
CA GLN A 38 -2.79 8.28 -13.63
C GLN A 38 -3.08 7.28 -12.51
N PHE A 39 -2.76 7.61 -11.25
CA PHE A 39 -3.00 6.75 -10.10
C PHE A 39 -4.27 7.11 -9.33
N GLY A 40 -4.88 8.26 -9.61
CA GLY A 40 -6.14 8.69 -9.01
C GLY A 40 -6.40 10.18 -9.12
N THR A 41 -7.57 10.59 -8.64
CA THR A 41 -8.00 11.99 -8.61
C THR A 41 -7.16 12.79 -7.62
N ILE A 42 -6.42 13.78 -8.09
CA ILE A 42 -5.68 14.73 -7.24
C ILE A 42 -6.63 15.82 -6.75
N MET A 43 -6.77 15.96 -5.44
CA MET A 43 -7.62 16.97 -4.79
C MET A 43 -6.85 18.24 -4.44
N HIS A 44 -5.59 18.08 -4.03
CA HIS A 44 -4.74 19.19 -3.61
C HIS A 44 -3.27 18.87 -3.89
N TYR A 45 -2.46 19.91 -4.06
CA TYR A 45 -1.01 19.79 -4.16
C TYR A 45 -0.31 21.00 -3.54
N ASN A 46 0.86 20.78 -2.97
CA ASN A 46 1.65 21.83 -2.33
C ASN A 46 3.15 21.66 -2.64
N PHE A 47 3.74 22.67 -3.27
CA PHE A 47 5.17 22.73 -3.58
C PHE A 47 5.91 23.39 -2.40
N THR A 48 6.81 22.65 -1.74
CA THR A 48 7.56 23.18 -0.59
C THR A 48 8.66 24.16 -0.95
N SER A 49 9.17 24.10 -2.18
CA SER A 49 10.17 25.05 -2.68
C SER A 49 9.97 25.28 -4.18
N PRO A 50 10.09 26.54 -4.66
CA PRO A 50 10.13 26.87 -6.08
C PRO A 50 11.29 26.21 -6.84
N THR A 51 12.35 25.79 -6.14
CA THR A 51 13.61 25.33 -6.75
C THR A 51 13.83 23.81 -6.68
N GLY A 52 12.76 22.99 -6.55
CA GLY A 52 12.87 21.53 -6.68
C GLY A 52 13.23 20.76 -5.40
N GLY A 53 12.48 20.96 -4.31
CA GLY A 53 12.64 20.21 -3.06
C GLY A 53 11.71 18.99 -2.98
N TYR A 54 10.50 19.23 -2.49
CA TYR A 54 9.45 18.23 -2.34
C TYR A 54 8.09 18.77 -2.75
N VAL A 55 7.22 17.89 -3.22
CA VAL A 55 5.82 18.18 -3.51
C VAL A 55 4.94 17.23 -2.72
N PHE A 56 3.93 17.78 -2.07
CA PHE A 56 2.88 17.01 -1.46
C PHE A 56 1.71 16.93 -2.44
N ILE A 57 1.23 15.72 -2.70
CA ILE A 57 0.09 15.46 -3.57
C ILE A 57 -0.95 14.72 -2.75
N THR A 58 -2.16 15.27 -2.68
CA THR A 58 -3.24 14.74 -1.88
C THR A 58 -4.33 14.20 -2.79
N TYR A 59 -4.56 12.89 -2.76
CA TYR A 59 -5.58 12.19 -3.55
C TYR A 59 -6.96 12.25 -2.90
N GLU A 60 -8.00 11.87 -3.63
CA GLU A 60 -9.36 11.76 -3.09
C GLU A 60 -9.51 10.62 -2.08
N ASP A 61 -8.86 9.48 -2.32
CA ASP A 61 -9.01 8.25 -1.53
C ASP A 61 -7.63 7.63 -1.21
N SER A 62 -7.51 6.93 -0.07
CA SER A 62 -6.25 6.27 0.33
C SER A 62 -5.86 5.14 -0.60
N SER A 63 -6.83 4.46 -1.22
CA SER A 63 -6.57 3.43 -2.24
C SER A 63 -5.82 3.97 -3.46
N MET A 64 -5.93 5.27 -3.76
CA MET A 64 -5.17 5.93 -4.84
C MET A 64 -3.70 6.12 -4.43
N VAL A 65 -3.45 6.42 -3.14
CA VAL A 65 -2.10 6.40 -2.59
C VAL A 65 -1.51 4.99 -2.71
N ASP A 66 -2.27 3.94 -2.35
CA ASP A 66 -1.79 2.56 -2.43
C ASP A 66 -1.46 2.14 -3.87
N LYS A 67 -2.27 2.56 -4.84
CA LYS A 67 -1.99 2.38 -6.28
C LYS A 67 -0.70 3.08 -6.69
N CYS A 68 -0.53 4.33 -6.28
CA CYS A 68 0.69 5.11 -6.54
C CYS A 68 1.93 4.50 -5.87
N MET A 69 1.80 3.94 -4.67
CA MET A 69 2.93 3.33 -3.97
C MET A 69 3.31 1.98 -4.59
N SER A 70 2.33 1.20 -5.06
CA SER A 70 2.53 -0.08 -5.75
C SER A 70 3.13 0.07 -7.16
N SER A 71 2.97 1.23 -7.81
CA SER A 71 3.52 1.51 -9.14
C SER A 71 4.94 2.10 -9.14
N ARG A 72 5.62 2.12 -7.99
CA ARG A 72 7.05 2.45 -7.93
C ARG A 72 7.87 1.39 -8.70
N PRO A 73 8.99 1.77 -9.34
CA PRO A 73 9.63 3.10 -9.31
C PRO A 73 9.01 4.12 -10.30
N HIS A 74 8.88 5.37 -9.86
CA HIS A 74 8.37 6.48 -10.69
C HIS A 74 9.49 7.21 -11.40
N HIS A 75 9.28 7.52 -12.69
CA HIS A 75 10.24 8.24 -13.51
C HIS A 75 9.59 9.42 -14.21
N LEU A 76 10.25 10.57 -14.18
CA LEU A 76 9.86 11.79 -14.87
C LEU A 76 11.12 12.55 -15.31
N ASP A 77 11.14 13.05 -16.54
CA ASP A 77 12.29 13.75 -17.13
C ASP A 77 13.62 12.96 -16.99
N ASP A 78 13.58 11.65 -17.26
CA ASP A 78 14.70 10.71 -17.10
C ASP A 78 15.30 10.65 -15.69
N ARG A 79 14.55 11.11 -14.68
CA ARG A 79 14.92 11.03 -13.27
C ARG A 79 13.98 10.15 -12.49
N HIS A 80 14.57 9.37 -11.59
CA HIS A 80 13.83 8.59 -10.61
C HIS A 80 13.29 9.49 -9.49
N LEU A 81 11.98 9.52 -9.31
CA LEU A 81 11.33 10.28 -8.25
C LEU A 81 11.32 9.50 -6.94
N TYR A 82 11.60 10.18 -5.82
CA TYR A 82 11.46 9.59 -4.49
C TYR A 82 10.04 9.79 -3.99
N VAL A 83 9.21 8.75 -4.13
CA VAL A 83 7.81 8.77 -3.68
C VAL A 83 7.67 7.98 -2.39
N LYS A 84 7.00 8.59 -1.41
CA LYS A 84 6.66 8.00 -0.10
C LYS A 84 5.35 8.56 0.41
N ARG A 85 4.79 7.98 1.47
CA ARG A 85 3.61 8.57 2.13
C ARG A 85 4.01 9.84 2.88
N ALA A 86 3.12 10.82 2.89
CA ALA A 86 3.34 12.01 3.69
C ALA A 86 3.05 11.69 5.16
N LEU A 87 4.10 11.76 5.98
CA LEU A 87 3.95 11.60 7.42
C LEU A 87 3.42 12.90 8.04
N PRO A 88 2.49 12.80 9.02
CA PRO A 88 2.06 13.94 9.80
C PRO A 88 3.26 14.58 10.50
N VAL A 89 3.15 15.88 10.78
CA VAL A 89 4.16 16.57 11.59
C VAL A 89 4.04 16.06 13.02
N ASP A 90 5.06 15.34 13.48
CA ASP A 90 5.22 14.94 14.87
C ASP A 90 6.21 15.89 15.54
N ASP A 91 5.77 16.57 16.61
CA ASP A 91 6.60 17.52 17.37
C ASP A 91 7.76 16.82 18.07
N GLU A 92 7.63 15.52 18.40
CA GLU A 92 8.68 14.76 19.07
C GLU A 92 9.80 14.33 18.11
N HIS A 93 9.46 14.06 16.83
CA HIS A 93 10.39 13.50 15.85
C HIS A 93 10.30 14.18 14.47
N PRO A 94 10.56 15.50 14.37
CA PRO A 94 10.28 16.29 13.16
C PRO A 94 11.12 15.88 11.93
N ARG A 95 12.26 15.20 12.13
CA ARG A 95 13.13 14.72 11.04
C ARG A 95 12.65 13.40 10.44
N GLU A 96 11.98 12.56 11.23
CA GLU A 96 11.52 11.22 10.85
C GLU A 96 10.58 11.23 9.63
N ARG A 97 9.86 12.34 9.45
CA ARG A 97 8.97 12.54 8.29
C ARG A 97 9.70 12.55 6.95
N PHE A 98 10.98 12.91 6.94
CA PHE A 98 11.78 13.00 5.71
C PHE A 98 12.59 11.73 5.42
N ASP A 99 13.00 11.03 6.47
CA ASP A 99 13.79 9.81 6.36
C ASP A 99 12.96 8.61 5.89
N THR A 100 13.63 7.60 5.34
CA THR A 100 13.00 6.34 4.91
C THR A 100 13.81 5.18 5.45
N THR A 101 13.14 4.14 5.92
CA THR A 101 13.75 2.91 6.40
C THR A 101 12.77 1.77 6.15
N ARG A 102 13.29 0.54 6.09
CA ARG A 102 12.46 -0.67 6.04
C ARG A 102 12.18 -1.24 7.42
N ASP A 103 12.93 -0.78 8.42
CA ASP A 103 12.92 -1.39 9.74
C ASP A 103 12.26 -0.47 10.75
N LEU A 104 11.58 -1.09 11.70
CA LEU A 104 10.84 -0.41 12.75
C LEU A 104 11.51 -0.66 14.10
N MET A 105 11.55 0.38 14.92
CA MET A 105 12.00 0.33 16.30
C MET A 105 10.81 0.50 17.23
N ILE A 106 10.68 -0.43 18.18
CA ILE A 106 9.69 -0.33 19.27
C ILE A 106 10.47 -0.15 20.55
N VAL A 107 10.37 1.02 21.17
CA VAL A 107 11.12 1.34 22.39
C VAL A 107 10.45 0.69 23.60
N ILE A 108 11.28 0.09 24.44
CA ILE A 108 10.86 -0.67 25.60
C ILE A 108 11.55 -0.13 26.85
N ASP A 109 10.83 -0.10 27.97
CA ASP A 109 11.43 0.23 29.26
C ASP A 109 12.23 -0.97 29.79
N PHE A 110 13.52 -0.73 30.04
CA PHE A 110 14.50 -1.68 30.60
C PHE A 110 14.04 -2.35 31.91
N LYS A 111 13.04 -1.80 32.59
CA LYS A 111 12.59 -2.28 33.91
C LYS A 111 11.61 -3.46 33.87
N ASN A 112 11.19 -3.92 32.70
CA ASN A 112 10.20 -4.99 32.58
C ASN A 112 10.73 -6.14 31.72
N ASP A 113 11.24 -7.18 32.37
CA ASP A 113 11.82 -8.37 31.73
C ASP A 113 10.83 -9.18 30.87
N ASN A 114 9.53 -8.86 30.92
CA ASN A 114 8.49 -9.59 30.18
C ASN A 114 8.56 -9.41 28.65
N TYR A 115 9.35 -8.46 28.14
CA TYR A 115 9.39 -8.17 26.70
C TYR A 115 10.42 -9.00 25.91
N ASN A 116 11.36 -9.68 26.57
CA ASN A 116 12.29 -10.59 25.89
C ASN A 116 11.74 -12.03 25.81
N ASN A 117 10.41 -12.19 25.76
CA ASN A 117 9.77 -13.47 25.63
C ASN A 117 9.42 -13.75 24.16
N GLU A 118 9.82 -14.92 23.64
CA GLU A 118 9.49 -15.38 22.28
C GLU A 118 7.98 -15.31 21.97
N GLN A 119 7.11 -15.53 22.96
CA GLN A 119 5.66 -15.38 22.77
C GLN A 119 5.25 -13.94 22.46
N PHE A 120 5.90 -12.96 23.09
CA PHE A 120 5.66 -11.54 22.82
C PHE A 120 6.17 -11.16 21.43
N LEU A 121 7.40 -11.57 21.09
CA LEU A 121 7.98 -11.33 19.76
C LEU A 121 7.14 -11.95 18.64
N THR A 122 6.61 -13.16 18.86
CA THR A 122 5.73 -13.86 17.92
C THR A 122 4.44 -13.07 17.69
N LYS A 123 3.80 -12.59 18.76
CA LYS A 123 2.57 -11.80 18.62
C LYS A 123 2.79 -10.44 17.98
N LEU A 124 3.91 -9.77 18.26
CA LEU A 124 4.28 -8.55 17.54
C LEU A 124 4.51 -8.83 16.06
N ARG A 125 5.18 -9.94 15.73
CA ARG A 125 5.37 -10.39 14.35
C ARG A 125 4.02 -10.60 13.66
N GLU A 126 3.09 -11.30 14.29
CA GLU A 126 1.73 -11.50 13.77
C GLU A 126 0.99 -10.17 13.58
N TYR A 127 1.02 -9.28 14.57
CA TYR A 127 0.39 -7.97 14.49
C TYR A 127 0.92 -7.15 13.30
N PHE A 128 2.24 -7.00 13.20
CA PHE A 128 2.85 -6.20 12.13
C PHE A 128 2.86 -6.91 10.77
N SER A 129 2.64 -8.23 10.73
CA SER A 129 2.48 -8.97 9.46
C SER A 129 1.26 -8.53 8.65
N THR A 130 0.29 -7.86 9.30
CA THR A 130 -0.86 -7.25 8.62
C THR A 130 -0.48 -6.10 7.67
N TYR A 131 0.68 -5.47 7.90
CA TYR A 131 1.19 -4.40 7.04
C TYR A 131 2.04 -4.96 5.90
N GLU A 132 2.98 -5.85 6.22
CA GLU A 132 3.87 -6.51 5.26
C GLU A 132 4.52 -7.71 5.93
N ARG A 133 5.04 -8.65 5.15
CA ARG A 133 5.75 -9.82 5.68
C ARG A 133 6.90 -9.37 6.59
N VAL A 134 6.84 -9.78 7.85
CA VAL A 134 7.93 -9.55 8.81
C VAL A 134 9.01 -10.60 8.60
N TYR A 135 10.21 -10.16 8.26
CA TYR A 135 11.40 -11.00 8.09
C TYR A 135 11.97 -11.43 9.44
N ALA A 136 12.09 -10.48 10.36
CA ALA A 136 12.53 -10.77 11.71
C ALA A 136 11.92 -9.81 12.74
N CYS A 137 11.84 -10.28 13.97
CA CYS A 137 11.44 -9.50 15.13
C CYS A 137 12.43 -9.89 16.24
N LYS A 138 13.27 -8.96 16.69
CA LYS A 138 14.41 -9.23 17.56
C LYS A 138 14.45 -8.25 18.71
N PHE A 139 14.76 -8.75 19.90
CA PHE A 139 15.13 -7.91 21.03
C PHE A 139 16.55 -7.37 20.85
N CYS A 140 16.75 -6.08 21.12
CA CYS A 140 18.02 -5.38 20.99
C CYS A 140 18.30 -4.57 22.26
N HIS A 141 19.56 -4.60 22.69
CA HIS A 141 20.02 -3.90 23.88
C HIS A 141 20.86 -2.68 23.48
N GLU A 142 20.54 -1.53 24.05
CA GLU A 142 21.31 -0.29 23.93
C GLU A 142 21.81 0.17 25.29
N THR A 143 22.76 1.11 25.28
CA THR A 143 23.45 1.54 26.51
C THR A 143 22.50 2.03 27.61
N ASN A 144 21.40 2.68 27.24
CA ASN A 144 20.46 3.28 28.20
C ASN A 144 19.00 2.83 28.05
N PHE A 145 18.67 2.05 27.02
CA PHE A 145 17.31 1.58 26.77
C PHE A 145 17.34 0.25 26.02
N ASP A 146 16.21 -0.44 25.96
CA ASP A 146 16.05 -1.62 25.11
C ASP A 146 15.00 -1.33 24.03
N TYR A 147 15.08 -2.04 22.92
CA TYR A 147 14.09 -1.93 21.87
C TYR A 147 13.89 -3.26 21.15
N ILE A 148 12.75 -3.39 20.48
CA ILE A 148 12.52 -4.44 19.50
C ILE A 148 12.74 -3.88 18.11
N LEU A 149 13.57 -4.58 17.34
CA LEU A 149 13.76 -4.36 15.91
C LEU A 149 12.80 -5.26 15.15
N VAL A 150 11.94 -4.66 14.33
CA VAL A 150 11.09 -5.38 13.37
C VAL A 150 11.61 -5.09 11.97
N GLU A 151 12.10 -6.12 11.31
CA GLU A 151 12.63 -6.06 9.94
C GLU A 151 11.53 -6.56 8.97
N PHE A 152 11.20 -5.75 7.96
CA PHE A 152 10.14 -6.06 6.99
C PHE A 152 10.72 -6.45 5.62
N GLY A 153 9.97 -7.31 4.90
CA GLY A 153 10.30 -7.76 3.56
C GLY A 153 11.63 -8.52 3.47
N ASP A 154 12.05 -8.88 2.27
CA ASP A 154 13.38 -9.49 2.10
C ASP A 154 14.50 -8.47 2.38
N LYS A 155 15.62 -8.93 2.96
CA LYS A 155 16.73 -8.06 3.38
C LYS A 155 17.27 -7.15 2.27
N GLU A 156 17.20 -7.62 1.02
CA GLU A 156 17.69 -6.89 -0.16
C GLU A 156 16.58 -6.09 -0.85
N PHE A 157 15.36 -6.65 -0.95
CA PHE A 157 14.29 -6.15 -1.83
C PHE A 157 13.05 -5.64 -1.09
N GLY A 158 13.05 -5.59 0.25
CA GLY A 158 11.90 -5.12 1.02
C GLY A 158 11.50 -3.68 0.71
N ASP A 159 10.19 -3.43 0.74
CA ASP A 159 9.62 -2.09 0.57
C ASP A 159 9.72 -1.29 1.88
N LYS A 160 9.80 0.03 1.75
CA LYS A 160 9.80 0.98 2.86
C LYS A 160 8.40 1.48 3.21
N ASP A 161 7.41 1.24 2.35
CA ASP A 161 6.04 1.74 2.50
C ASP A 161 5.35 1.22 3.76
N ALA A 162 5.58 -0.04 4.14
CA ALA A 162 4.97 -0.63 5.33
C ALA A 162 5.32 0.16 6.60
N VAL A 163 6.58 0.58 6.74
CA VAL A 163 6.98 1.39 7.89
C VAL A 163 6.25 2.73 7.90
N ASP A 164 6.14 3.42 6.76
CA ASP A 164 5.41 4.68 6.70
C ASP A 164 3.93 4.49 7.06
N ARG A 165 3.27 3.42 6.59
CA ARG A 165 1.90 3.06 6.99
C ARG A 165 1.77 2.86 8.50
N ILE A 166 2.71 2.13 9.11
CA ILE A 166 2.74 1.91 10.56
C ILE A 166 2.90 3.25 11.30
N ILE A 167 3.83 4.11 10.89
CA ILE A 167 4.02 5.42 11.53
C ILE A 167 2.75 6.29 11.41
N ILE A 168 2.06 6.20 10.28
CA ILE A 168 0.77 6.84 10.07
C ILE A 168 -0.29 6.24 11.02
N ASP A 169 -0.35 4.93 11.21
CA ASP A 169 -1.40 4.29 12.01
C ASP A 169 -1.25 4.44 13.53
N LYS A 170 -0.18 5.10 14.01
CA LYS A 170 -0.05 5.45 15.43
C LYS A 170 -1.34 6.11 15.98
N PRO A 171 -1.75 5.78 17.22
CA PRO A 171 -1.05 4.92 18.18
C PRO A 171 -1.31 3.42 18.02
N HIS A 172 -0.27 2.59 18.22
CA HIS A 172 -0.38 1.14 18.30
C HIS A 172 -0.48 0.67 19.75
N PHE A 173 -1.19 -0.43 19.97
CA PHE A 173 -1.38 -1.03 21.29
C PHE A 173 -1.11 -2.54 21.25
N TYR A 174 -0.60 -3.06 22.36
CA TYR A 174 -0.49 -4.48 22.63
C TYR A 174 -0.84 -4.73 24.11
N ASN A 175 -1.81 -5.61 24.38
CA ASN A 175 -2.34 -5.86 25.74
C ASN A 175 -2.68 -4.57 26.51
N ASP A 176 -3.41 -3.65 25.86
CA ASP A 176 -3.76 -2.31 26.37
C ASP A 176 -2.57 -1.37 26.67
N GLN A 177 -1.34 -1.83 26.43
CA GLN A 177 -0.15 -1.01 26.53
C GLN A 177 0.14 -0.35 25.18
N ARG A 178 0.31 0.97 25.20
CA ARG A 178 0.74 1.72 24.03
C ARG A 178 2.18 1.34 23.66
N LEU A 179 2.39 1.00 22.40
CA LEU A 179 3.72 0.76 21.84
C LEU A 179 4.31 2.11 21.39
N ASP A 180 5.55 2.37 21.81
CA ASP A 180 6.32 3.52 21.34
C ASP A 180 7.08 3.11 20.07
N VAL A 181 6.41 3.32 18.95
CA VAL A 181 6.85 2.87 17.62
C VAL A 181 7.52 4.04 16.89
N MET A 182 8.67 3.81 16.27
CA MET A 182 9.36 4.79 15.44
C MET A 182 10.19 4.10 14.35
N LYS A 183 10.59 4.85 13.32
CA LYS A 183 11.53 4.40 12.29
C LYS A 183 12.84 3.99 12.93
N PHE A 184 13.39 2.85 12.52
CA PHE A 184 14.74 2.46 12.89
C PHE A 184 15.75 3.29 12.09
N LEU A 185 16.32 4.30 12.76
CA LEU A 185 17.30 5.23 12.21
C LEU A 185 18.41 5.45 13.26
N PRO A 186 19.69 5.59 12.86
CA PRO A 186 20.77 5.91 13.80
C PRO A 186 20.48 7.14 14.66
N SER A 187 19.93 8.19 14.06
CA SER A 187 19.52 9.42 14.76
C SER A 187 18.49 9.15 15.87
N ASN A 188 17.55 8.24 15.64
CA ASN A 188 16.53 7.89 16.64
C ASN A 188 17.16 7.10 17.79
N ILE A 189 18.12 6.21 17.52
CA ILE A 189 18.88 5.50 18.56
C ILE A 189 19.64 6.49 19.45
N GLU A 190 20.32 7.48 18.87
CA GLU A 190 21.05 8.52 19.61
C GLU A 190 20.12 9.39 20.48
N ILE A 191 18.98 9.79 19.93
CA ILE A 191 17.95 10.56 20.65
C ILE A 191 17.44 9.77 21.86
N MET A 192 17.11 8.49 21.66
CA MET A 192 16.58 7.64 22.74
C MET A 192 17.64 7.33 23.79
N ASN A 193 18.88 7.04 23.38
CA ASN A 193 19.99 6.87 24.32
C ASN A 193 20.17 8.11 25.20
N SER A 194 20.06 9.32 24.64
CA SER A 194 20.15 10.58 25.39
C SER A 194 18.96 10.78 26.32
N LYS A 195 17.73 10.53 25.84
CA LYS A 195 16.46 10.67 26.59
C LYS A 195 16.42 9.76 27.83
N TYR A 196 16.97 8.55 27.74
CA TYR A 196 17.00 7.59 28.84
C TYR A 196 18.24 7.73 29.74
N ALA A 197 19.35 8.30 29.23
CA ALA A 197 20.49 8.66 30.07
C ALA A 197 20.09 9.68 31.17
N SER A 198 19.27 10.67 30.82
CA SER A 198 18.78 11.70 31.77
C SER A 198 17.77 11.19 32.81
N LYS A 199 17.25 9.95 32.67
CA LYS A 199 16.30 9.34 33.61
C LYS A 199 16.97 8.49 34.70
N LYS A 200 18.30 8.30 34.68
CA LYS A 200 19.00 7.59 35.76
C LYS A 200 18.87 8.41 37.06
N PRO A 201 18.38 7.83 38.17
CA PRO A 201 18.37 8.54 39.44
C PRO A 201 19.82 8.89 39.80
N SER A 202 20.08 10.17 40.02
CA SER A 202 21.35 10.65 40.56
C SER A 202 21.64 9.90 41.87
N LYS A 203 22.81 9.27 41.94
CA LYS A 203 23.34 8.49 43.08
C LYS A 203 23.53 9.30 44.39
N SER A 204 22.82 10.41 44.59
CA SER A 204 23.05 11.38 45.67
C SER A 204 21.95 11.46 46.73
N VAL A 205 20.96 10.55 46.76
CA VAL A 205 19.93 10.56 47.82
C VAL A 205 19.71 9.17 48.40
N ILE A 206 20.77 8.58 48.95
CA ILE A 206 20.64 7.55 49.99
C ILE A 206 21.78 7.80 50.99
N LYS A 207 21.53 8.72 51.92
CA LYS A 207 22.07 8.75 53.28
C LYS A 207 21.22 9.78 54.03
N ASP A 208 20.95 9.48 55.29
CA ASP A 208 20.20 10.28 56.26
C ASP A 208 18.74 9.86 56.43
N ALA A 209 18.57 8.64 56.95
CA ALA A 209 17.42 8.26 57.76
C ALA A 209 17.87 7.21 58.79
N ILE A 210 18.80 7.60 59.64
CA ILE A 210 18.98 7.04 60.98
C ILE A 210 19.37 8.26 61.82
N ASP A 211 18.44 8.73 62.65
CA ASP A 211 18.71 9.03 64.06
C ASP A 211 17.38 9.32 64.76
N ASP A 212 17.25 8.67 65.91
CA ASP A 212 16.23 8.78 66.93
C ASP A 212 16.01 10.24 67.38
N ASP A 213 14.81 10.58 67.86
CA ASP A 213 14.67 11.23 69.16
C ASP A 213 13.20 11.45 69.55
N ASP A 214 12.84 10.81 70.66
CA ASP A 214 11.74 11.16 71.54
C ASP A 214 11.87 12.62 72.01
N HIS A 215 10.81 13.41 71.89
CA HIS A 215 10.61 14.56 72.79
C HIS A 215 9.13 14.85 73.05
N ASP A 216 8.73 14.41 74.25
CA ASP A 216 7.67 14.96 75.09
C ASP A 216 7.93 16.46 75.36
N PHE A 217 6.91 17.32 75.21
CA PHE A 217 6.71 18.47 76.10
C PHE A 217 5.31 19.08 75.95
N SER A 218 4.56 19.01 77.04
CA SER A 218 3.40 19.83 77.37
C SER A 218 3.70 21.34 77.36
N ALA A 219 2.79 22.18 76.85
CA ALA A 219 2.30 23.39 77.56
C ALA A 219 1.22 24.17 76.80
N SER A 220 0.16 24.49 77.55
CA SER A 220 -0.98 25.35 77.28
C SER A 220 -0.70 26.73 76.65
N ARG A 221 -1.64 27.23 75.82
CA ARG A 221 -2.30 28.54 76.04
C ARG A 221 -3.64 28.71 75.29
N LYS A 222 -4.52 29.45 75.97
CA LYS A 222 -5.96 29.69 75.77
C LYS A 222 -6.31 30.50 74.51
N SER A 223 -7.51 30.31 73.95
CA SER A 223 -8.56 31.35 73.93
C SER A 223 -9.91 30.90 73.30
N SER A 224 -10.98 31.19 74.04
CA SER A 224 -12.35 31.59 73.64
C SER A 224 -13.03 31.04 72.38
N GLY A 225 -14.05 30.21 72.61
CA GLY A 225 -15.45 30.61 72.40
C GLY A 225 -16.05 30.49 71.00
N LYS A 226 -16.81 29.41 70.77
CA LYS A 226 -18.19 29.44 70.27
C LYS A 226 -18.79 28.03 70.30
N GLN A 227 -20.01 27.94 70.86
CA GLN A 227 -20.78 26.71 71.05
C GLN A 227 -21.17 26.10 69.70
N ASN A 228 -21.09 24.77 69.60
CA ASN A 228 -21.62 23.94 68.51
C ASN A 228 -22.58 22.87 69.11
N PRO A 229 -23.61 22.42 68.38
CA PRO A 229 -24.79 21.79 68.97
C PRO A 229 -24.62 20.29 69.24
N THR A 230 -25.31 19.83 70.29
CA THR A 230 -25.81 18.46 70.53
C THR A 230 -24.79 17.31 70.43
N ALA A 231 -24.21 16.94 71.58
CA ALA A 231 -23.53 15.67 71.79
C ALA A 231 -24.52 14.49 71.66
N LYS A 232 -24.23 13.53 70.78
CA LYS A 232 -24.83 12.19 70.83
C LYS A 232 -24.13 11.40 71.95
N GLU A 233 -24.91 10.63 72.71
CA GLU A 233 -24.45 9.80 73.83
C GLU A 233 -23.30 8.86 73.42
N PRO A 234 -22.38 8.52 74.35
CA PRO A 234 -21.30 7.58 74.07
C PRO A 234 -21.88 6.19 73.77
N ILE A 235 -21.58 5.68 72.58
CA ILE A 235 -21.99 4.34 72.12
C ILE A 235 -21.33 3.30 73.02
N SER A 236 -22.11 2.36 73.54
CA SER A 236 -21.62 1.27 74.40
C SER A 236 -20.55 0.44 73.69
N GLU A 237 -19.50 0.00 74.39
CA GLU A 237 -18.43 -0.84 73.85
C GLU A 237 -18.98 -2.13 73.21
N THR A 238 -20.06 -2.68 73.77
CA THR A 238 -20.81 -3.81 73.22
C THR A 238 -21.50 -3.50 71.89
N ASP A 239 -22.01 -2.28 71.69
CA ASP A 239 -22.66 -1.89 70.43
C ASP A 239 -21.63 -1.70 69.30
N LEU A 240 -20.45 -1.16 69.64
CA LEU A 240 -19.30 -1.10 68.73
C LEU A 240 -18.81 -2.49 68.33
N GLN A 241 -18.70 -3.42 69.27
CA GLN A 241 -18.31 -4.81 68.98
C GLN A 241 -19.34 -5.53 68.09
N ASN A 242 -20.64 -5.31 68.33
CA ASN A 242 -21.71 -5.86 67.50
C ASN A 242 -21.69 -5.31 66.08
N GLU A 243 -21.37 -4.02 65.90
CA GLU A 243 -21.29 -3.39 64.59
C GLU A 243 -20.05 -3.86 63.80
N VAL A 244 -18.90 -4.01 64.46
CA VAL A 244 -17.69 -4.60 63.84
C VAL A 244 -17.98 -6.04 63.38
N TYR A 245 -18.65 -6.85 64.20
CA TYR A 245 -19.03 -8.21 63.83
C TYR A 245 -20.00 -8.25 62.63
N ARG A 246 -20.97 -7.32 62.56
CA ARG A 246 -21.85 -7.17 61.40
C ARG A 246 -21.08 -6.81 60.13
N LEU A 247 -20.17 -5.84 60.22
CA LEU A 247 -19.36 -5.39 59.07
C LEU A 247 -18.41 -6.49 58.57
N GLN A 248 -17.81 -7.26 59.47
CA GLN A 248 -16.97 -8.42 59.11
C GLN A 248 -17.75 -9.51 58.36
N ASN A 249 -18.96 -9.81 58.83
CA ASN A 249 -19.84 -10.78 58.15
C ASN A 249 -20.34 -10.25 56.79
N ALA A 250 -20.67 -8.96 56.69
CA ALA A 250 -21.02 -8.33 55.43
C ALA A 250 -19.86 -8.37 54.42
N LEU A 251 -18.64 -8.06 54.87
CA LEU A 251 -17.43 -8.13 54.05
C LEU A 251 -17.15 -9.55 53.57
N LYS A 252 -17.31 -10.55 54.45
CA LYS A 252 -17.15 -11.97 54.08
C LYS A 252 -18.15 -12.38 53.00
N LYS A 253 -19.42 -12.01 53.16
CA LYS A 253 -20.48 -12.29 52.18
C LYS A 253 -20.19 -11.61 50.84
N MET A 254 -19.78 -10.34 50.85
CA MET A 254 -19.38 -9.61 49.64
C MET A 254 -18.20 -10.30 48.94
N ASN A 255 -17.18 -10.74 49.69
CA ASN A 255 -16.02 -11.43 49.11
C ASN A 255 -16.40 -12.80 48.52
N GLU A 256 -17.33 -13.52 49.13
CA GLU A 256 -17.87 -14.78 48.60
C GLU A 256 -18.66 -14.55 47.30
N GLU A 257 -19.46 -13.48 47.24
CA GLU A 257 -20.19 -13.07 46.02
C GLU A 257 -19.22 -12.66 44.89
N TYR A 258 -18.15 -11.91 45.20
CA TYR A 258 -17.11 -11.58 44.23
C TYR A 258 -16.35 -12.81 43.73
N ALA A 259 -16.04 -13.75 44.61
CA ALA A 259 -15.37 -14.99 44.24
C ALA A 259 -16.25 -15.87 43.34
N ALA A 260 -17.56 -15.92 43.60
CA ALA A 260 -18.53 -16.62 42.76
C ALA A 260 -18.63 -15.97 41.37
N LYS A 261 -18.73 -14.63 41.31
CA LYS A 261 -18.78 -13.88 40.05
C LYS A 261 -17.49 -14.06 39.23
N ARG A 262 -16.34 -14.12 39.88
CA ARG A 262 -15.06 -14.37 39.21
C ARG A 262 -15.01 -15.77 38.58
N ARG A 263 -15.47 -16.80 39.30
CA ARG A 263 -15.54 -18.19 38.75
C ARG A 263 -16.46 -18.28 37.54
N GLN A 264 -17.62 -17.63 37.60
CA GLN A 264 -18.54 -17.60 36.46
C GLN A 264 -17.90 -16.95 35.23
N LEU A 265 -17.21 -15.81 35.41
CA LEU A 265 -16.52 -15.13 34.32
C LEU A 265 -15.36 -15.99 33.75
N GLU A 266 -14.61 -16.67 34.61
CA GLU A 266 -13.54 -17.59 34.21
C GLU A 266 -14.08 -18.76 33.37
N GLU A 267 -15.22 -19.33 33.74
CA GLU A 267 -15.91 -20.39 32.97
C GLU A 267 -16.39 -19.88 31.60
N GLU A 268 -17.07 -18.72 31.57
CA GLU A 268 -17.53 -18.09 30.32
C GLU A 268 -16.36 -17.78 29.37
N CYS A 269 -15.24 -17.27 29.90
CA CYS A 269 -14.03 -17.03 29.10
C CYS A 269 -13.43 -18.33 28.54
N CYS A 270 -13.40 -19.40 29.34
CA CYS A 270 -12.88 -20.69 28.90
C CYS A 270 -13.74 -21.31 27.79
N GLU A 271 -15.06 -21.19 27.89
CA GLU A 271 -15.99 -21.69 26.88
C GLU A 271 -15.91 -20.87 25.57
N ARG A 272 -15.78 -19.54 25.68
CA ARG A 272 -15.52 -18.65 24.53
C ARG A 272 -14.21 -19.01 23.82
N LEU A 273 -13.15 -19.31 24.56
CA LEU A 273 -11.85 -19.69 24.00
C LEU A 273 -11.93 -21.02 23.24
N LYS A 274 -12.66 -22.03 23.76
CA LYS A 274 -12.88 -23.30 23.05
C LYS A 274 -13.59 -23.09 21.71
N GLN A 275 -14.65 -22.28 21.71
CA GLN A 275 -15.39 -21.96 20.48
C GLN A 275 -14.52 -21.23 19.44
N LEU A 276 -13.67 -20.30 19.89
CA LEU A 276 -12.74 -19.61 18.99
C LEU A 276 -11.70 -20.55 18.39
N ASN A 277 -11.19 -21.51 19.16
CA ASN A 277 -10.21 -22.48 18.67
C ASN A 277 -10.82 -23.43 17.63
N GLU A 278 -12.03 -23.93 17.87
CA GLU A 278 -12.75 -24.76 16.89
C GLU A 278 -13.04 -24.01 15.58
N ASN A 279 -13.32 -22.71 15.67
CA ASN A 279 -13.53 -21.87 14.48
C ASN A 279 -12.22 -21.60 13.74
N ALA A 280 -11.10 -21.47 14.45
CA ALA A 280 -9.77 -21.34 13.85
C ALA A 280 -9.39 -22.61 13.05
N ASP A 281 -9.60 -23.80 13.63
CA ASP A 281 -9.33 -25.08 12.96
C ASP A 281 -10.18 -25.24 11.68
N LYS A 282 -11.46 -24.88 11.73
CA LYS A 282 -12.35 -24.89 10.54
C LYS A 282 -11.89 -23.91 9.47
N THR A 283 -11.44 -22.72 9.87
CA THR A 283 -10.95 -21.69 8.94
C THR A 283 -9.67 -22.16 8.25
N GLN A 284 -8.77 -22.80 9.00
CA GLN A 284 -7.53 -23.36 8.45
C GLN A 284 -7.80 -24.51 7.45
N SER A 285 -8.78 -25.38 7.75
CA SER A 285 -9.22 -26.41 6.81
C SER A 285 -9.78 -25.81 5.53
N LEU A 286 -10.64 -24.78 5.63
CA LEU A 286 -11.24 -24.11 4.48
C LEU A 286 -10.17 -23.42 3.61
N GLN A 287 -9.16 -22.82 4.26
CA GLN A 287 -8.03 -22.18 3.60
C GLN A 287 -7.20 -23.20 2.79
N GLN A 288 -6.93 -24.38 3.36
CA GLN A 288 -6.23 -25.46 2.67
C GLN A 288 -7.02 -25.97 1.46
N ASP A 289 -8.34 -26.11 1.57
CA ASP A 289 -9.19 -26.52 0.45
C ASP A 289 -9.16 -25.47 -0.68
N LEU A 290 -9.23 -24.18 -0.32
CA LEU A 290 -9.14 -23.07 -1.28
C LEU A 290 -7.78 -23.03 -2.00
N GLU A 291 -6.69 -23.26 -1.27
CA GLU A 291 -5.34 -23.34 -1.84
C GLU A 291 -5.19 -24.51 -2.81
N GLN A 292 -5.75 -25.67 -2.48
CA GLN A 292 -5.76 -26.83 -3.37
C GLN A 292 -6.59 -26.58 -4.64
N GLU A 293 -7.72 -25.88 -4.52
CA GLU A 293 -8.54 -25.50 -5.68
C GLU A 293 -7.82 -24.48 -6.58
N HIS A 294 -7.19 -23.47 -5.98
CA HIS A 294 -6.39 -22.48 -6.69
C HIS A 294 -5.22 -23.14 -7.43
N ALA A 295 -4.52 -24.09 -6.81
CA ALA A 295 -3.44 -24.83 -7.46
C ALA A 295 -3.92 -25.63 -8.69
N LYS A 296 -5.11 -26.25 -8.62
CA LYS A 296 -5.72 -26.95 -9.76
C LYS A 296 -6.03 -25.99 -10.91
N LEU A 297 -6.61 -24.83 -10.60
CA LEU A 297 -6.91 -23.80 -11.60
C LEU A 297 -5.66 -23.25 -12.28
N LEU A 298 -4.56 -23.06 -11.51
CA LEU A 298 -3.30 -22.57 -12.05
C LEU A 298 -2.70 -23.55 -13.06
N ILE A 299 -2.68 -24.85 -12.74
CA ILE A 299 -2.21 -25.90 -13.66
C ILE A 299 -3.05 -25.91 -14.94
N GLN A 300 -4.37 -25.78 -14.83
CA GLN A 300 -5.26 -25.72 -15.99
C GLN A 300 -4.98 -24.49 -16.85
N TYR A 301 -4.79 -23.32 -16.24
CA TYR A 301 -4.46 -22.08 -16.94
C TYR A 301 -3.13 -22.19 -17.69
N GLU A 302 -2.08 -22.74 -17.06
CA GLU A 302 -0.79 -22.94 -17.70
C GLU A 302 -0.88 -23.89 -18.90
N SER A 303 -1.66 -24.98 -18.77
CA SER A 303 -1.92 -25.90 -19.89
C SER A 303 -2.61 -25.21 -21.06
N MET A 304 -3.64 -24.41 -20.80
CA MET A 304 -4.35 -23.66 -21.84
C MET A 304 -3.46 -22.60 -22.50
N LYS A 305 -2.61 -21.93 -21.71
CA LYS A 305 -1.66 -20.95 -22.22
C LYS A 305 -0.67 -21.60 -23.19
N HIS A 306 -0.10 -22.75 -22.81
CA HIS A 306 0.82 -23.48 -23.67
C HIS A 306 0.17 -23.96 -24.99
N GLU A 307 -1.08 -24.41 -24.92
CA GLU A 307 -1.87 -24.77 -26.11
C GLU A 307 -2.07 -23.56 -27.04
N ASN A 308 -2.39 -22.40 -26.48
CA ASN A 308 -2.58 -21.17 -27.25
C ASN A 308 -1.27 -20.68 -27.89
N ASP A 309 -0.16 -20.72 -27.16
CA ASP A 309 1.16 -20.38 -27.69
C ASP A 309 1.54 -21.30 -28.87
N THR A 310 1.24 -22.60 -28.76
CA THR A 310 1.46 -23.59 -29.82
C THR A 310 0.61 -23.29 -31.07
N LEU A 311 -0.67 -22.95 -30.88
CA LEU A 311 -1.57 -22.54 -31.97
C LEU A 311 -1.08 -21.28 -32.68
N ASN A 312 -0.55 -20.32 -31.92
CA ASN A 312 -0.05 -19.07 -32.48
C ASN A 312 1.22 -19.28 -33.31
N GLU A 313 2.13 -20.16 -32.87
CA GLU A 313 3.30 -20.57 -33.66
C GLU A 313 2.89 -21.29 -34.96
N GLN A 314 1.89 -22.18 -34.90
CA GLN A 314 1.36 -22.85 -36.10
C GLN A 314 0.74 -21.85 -37.08
N TYR A 315 -0.01 -20.86 -36.59
CA TYR A 315 -0.60 -19.81 -37.41
C TYR A 315 0.48 -18.98 -38.11
N LEU A 316 1.50 -18.52 -37.38
CA LEU A 316 2.60 -17.74 -37.94
C LEU A 316 3.38 -18.51 -38.99
N THR A 317 3.57 -19.82 -38.79
CA THR A 317 4.23 -20.70 -39.76
C THR A 317 3.40 -20.80 -41.04
N ALA A 318 2.08 -21.02 -40.93
CA ALA A 318 1.19 -21.07 -42.08
C ALA A 318 1.12 -19.74 -42.85
N GLU A 319 1.22 -18.61 -42.14
CA GLU A 319 1.23 -17.28 -42.75
C GLU A 319 2.52 -17.03 -43.57
N LEU A 320 3.67 -17.48 -43.06
CA LEU A 320 4.94 -17.45 -43.80
C LEU A 320 4.90 -18.33 -45.06
N GLU A 321 4.35 -19.55 -44.95
CA GLU A 321 4.18 -20.44 -46.12
C GLU A 321 3.28 -19.80 -47.18
N ASN A 322 2.18 -19.16 -46.78
CA ASN A 322 1.30 -18.45 -47.72
C ASN A 322 2.00 -17.26 -48.39
N PHE A 323 2.85 -16.55 -47.65
CA PHE A 323 3.65 -15.45 -48.19
C PHE A 323 4.65 -15.95 -49.25
N GLU A 324 5.36 -17.05 -48.97
CA GLU A 324 6.28 -17.68 -49.91
C GLU A 324 5.57 -18.16 -51.18
N ILE A 325 4.40 -18.79 -51.03
CA ILE A 325 3.56 -19.23 -52.15
C ILE A 325 3.15 -18.01 -53.01
N THR A 326 2.69 -16.93 -52.38
CA THR A 326 2.26 -15.71 -53.08
C THR A 326 3.41 -15.10 -53.88
N SER A 327 4.59 -14.96 -53.25
CA SER A 327 5.80 -14.46 -53.92
C SER A 327 6.18 -15.32 -55.13
N TYR A 328 6.07 -16.65 -55.02
CA TYR A 328 6.36 -17.56 -56.10
C TYR A 328 5.39 -17.39 -57.30
N TYR A 329 4.08 -17.25 -57.01
CA TYR A 329 3.08 -16.99 -58.05
C TYR A 329 3.30 -15.65 -58.76
N GLU A 330 3.66 -14.59 -58.05
CA GLU A 330 3.97 -13.29 -58.64
C GLU A 330 5.18 -13.36 -59.58
N GLN A 331 6.20 -14.13 -59.21
CA GLN A 331 7.39 -14.32 -60.03
C GLN A 331 7.06 -15.05 -61.35
N ILE A 332 6.23 -16.09 -61.30
CA ILE A 332 5.74 -16.79 -62.51
C ILE A 332 4.96 -15.83 -63.41
N LEU A 333 4.03 -15.05 -62.84
CA LEU A 333 3.24 -14.07 -63.60
C LEU A 333 4.12 -13.00 -64.27
N ALA A 334 5.18 -12.55 -63.59
CA ALA A 334 6.12 -11.59 -64.15
C ALA A 334 6.91 -12.18 -65.33
N GLU A 335 7.38 -13.43 -65.22
CA GLU A 335 8.06 -14.13 -66.33
C GLU A 335 7.13 -14.33 -67.54
N GLU A 336 5.88 -14.69 -67.29
CA GLU A 336 4.90 -14.91 -68.36
C GLU A 336 4.56 -13.62 -69.09
N LYS A 337 4.39 -12.50 -68.35
CA LYS A 337 4.26 -11.15 -68.92
C LYS A 337 5.47 -10.73 -69.74
N ALA A 338 6.68 -11.01 -69.25
CA ALA A 338 7.90 -10.69 -69.98
C ALA A 338 7.99 -11.47 -71.31
N LYS A 339 7.64 -12.76 -71.31
CA LYS A 339 7.57 -13.59 -72.52
C LYS A 339 6.52 -13.08 -73.51
N THR A 340 5.33 -12.71 -73.03
CA THR A 340 4.28 -12.16 -73.92
C THR A 340 4.69 -10.82 -74.49
N ALA A 341 5.29 -9.94 -73.71
CA ALA A 341 5.81 -8.65 -74.20
C ALA A 341 6.91 -8.82 -75.26
N GLN A 342 7.81 -9.80 -75.10
CA GLN A 342 8.82 -10.13 -76.12
C GLN A 342 8.19 -10.63 -77.42
N LEU A 343 7.22 -11.54 -77.33
CA LEU A 343 6.46 -12.04 -78.48
C LEU A 343 5.70 -10.92 -79.21
N GLN A 344 5.08 -10.02 -78.44
CA GLN A 344 4.37 -8.85 -78.96
C GLN A 344 5.33 -7.92 -79.71
N ALA A 345 6.48 -7.61 -79.11
CA ALA A 345 7.50 -6.76 -79.74
C ALA A 345 8.08 -7.39 -81.02
N GLU A 346 8.28 -8.72 -81.03
CA GLU A 346 8.75 -9.43 -82.21
C GLU A 346 7.70 -9.42 -83.34
N TYR A 347 6.41 -9.54 -82.98
CA TYR A 347 5.30 -9.42 -83.92
C TYR A 347 5.21 -8.00 -84.51
N GLU A 348 5.36 -6.96 -83.69
CA GLU A 348 5.37 -5.57 -84.12
C GLU A 348 6.56 -5.27 -85.04
N GLN A 349 7.76 -5.78 -84.73
CA GLN A 349 8.91 -5.67 -85.64
C GLN A 349 8.65 -6.35 -86.98
N LYS A 350 8.12 -7.58 -86.99
CA LYS A 350 7.80 -8.30 -88.24
C LYS A 350 6.73 -7.58 -89.06
N SER A 351 5.71 -7.02 -88.43
CA SER A 351 4.66 -6.26 -89.13
C SER A 351 5.15 -4.90 -89.66
N ALA A 352 6.04 -4.22 -88.93
CA ALA A 352 6.68 -2.97 -89.39
C ALA A 352 7.54 -3.18 -90.64
N VAL A 353 8.33 -4.25 -90.70
CA VAL A 353 9.13 -4.62 -91.89
C VAL A 353 8.22 -4.93 -93.09
N LEU A 354 7.07 -5.56 -92.86
CA LEU A 354 6.07 -5.82 -93.91
C LEU A 354 5.48 -4.51 -94.47
N ASN A 355 5.18 -3.55 -93.60
CA ASN A 355 4.60 -2.25 -93.98
C ASN A 355 5.60 -1.32 -94.68
N THR A 356 6.88 -1.36 -94.33
CA THR A 356 7.94 -0.61 -95.05
C THR A 356 8.16 -1.14 -96.47
N ASN A 357 7.98 -2.45 -96.68
CA ASN A 357 8.07 -3.04 -98.03
C ASN A 357 6.87 -2.70 -98.93
N ASN A 358 5.72 -2.33 -98.34
CA ASN A 358 4.54 -1.88 -99.10
C ASN A 358 4.49 -0.35 -99.32
N SER A 359 5.26 0.45 -98.58
CA SER A 359 5.26 1.92 -98.69
C SER A 359 6.14 2.48 -99.82
N SER A 360 6.86 1.64 -100.58
CA SER A 360 7.56 2.01 -101.82
C SER A 360 6.64 2.08 -103.04
N ARG A 361 5.32 1.96 -102.86
CA ARG A 361 4.33 2.06 -103.93
C ARG A 361 3.13 2.88 -103.48
N SER A 362 3.20 4.21 -103.57
CA SER A 362 2.00 5.05 -103.49
C SER A 362 1.91 6.03 -104.66
N THR A 363 0.72 6.09 -105.25
CA THR A 363 0.16 7.24 -105.97
C THR A 363 -1.18 7.64 -105.31
N PRO A 364 -1.63 8.90 -105.40
CA PRO A 364 -2.39 9.54 -104.32
C PRO A 364 -3.90 9.72 -104.56
N SER A 365 -4.67 9.63 -103.45
CA SER A 365 -5.87 10.42 -103.04
C SER A 365 -7.16 10.34 -103.90
N PRO A 366 -8.38 10.73 -103.42
CA PRO A 366 -8.68 11.63 -102.29
C PRO A 366 -9.85 11.25 -101.33
N GLN A 367 -9.99 12.15 -100.35
CA GLN A 367 -10.86 12.25 -99.17
C GLN A 367 -12.35 11.93 -99.34
N LEU A 368 -13.02 11.58 -98.23
CA LEU A 368 -14.34 12.15 -97.87
C LEU A 368 -14.66 12.03 -96.37
N ASN A 369 -15.48 13.00 -95.95
CA ASN A 369 -15.79 13.48 -94.61
C ASN A 369 -16.85 12.65 -93.84
N ASN A 370 -16.66 12.65 -92.52
CA ASN A 370 -17.65 12.85 -91.44
C ASN A 370 -18.92 12.00 -91.24
N THR A 371 -19.16 11.81 -89.94
CA THR A 371 -20.42 11.89 -89.16
C THR A 371 -21.24 10.63 -88.85
N SER A 372 -21.17 10.29 -87.54
CA SER A 372 -22.25 10.23 -86.55
C SER A 372 -23.08 8.95 -86.31
N SER A 373 -23.17 8.65 -84.99
CA SER A 373 -24.31 8.08 -84.22
C SER A 373 -24.69 6.62 -84.52
N SER A 374 -25.10 5.75 -83.59
CA SER A 374 -25.44 5.71 -82.16
C SER A 374 -25.76 4.22 -81.89
N ALA A 375 -25.70 3.60 -80.71
CA ALA A 375 -26.54 3.79 -79.54
C ALA A 375 -26.43 2.51 -78.67
N THR A 376 -26.66 2.66 -77.35
CA THR A 376 -27.33 1.69 -76.42
C THR A 376 -26.63 0.33 -76.15
N GLN A 377 -26.58 -0.22 -74.93
CA GLN A 377 -27.51 -0.19 -73.80
C GLN A 377 -26.81 -0.80 -72.55
N SER A 378 -27.16 -0.31 -71.35
CA SER A 378 -26.89 -0.92 -70.03
C SER A 378 -27.72 -2.21 -69.81
N PRO A 379 -27.45 -3.06 -68.79
CA PRO A 379 -28.00 -2.88 -67.41
C PRO A 379 -26.98 -3.24 -66.29
N SER A 380 -26.88 -2.55 -65.15
CA SER A 380 -27.72 -2.47 -63.92
C SER A 380 -27.60 -3.63 -62.90
N GLN A 381 -27.04 -3.29 -61.72
CA GLN A 381 -27.34 -3.69 -60.32
C GLN A 381 -27.12 -5.17 -59.91
N SER A 382 -26.59 -5.51 -58.72
CA SER A 382 -27.13 -5.21 -57.38
C SER A 382 -26.12 -5.35 -56.23
N ALA A 383 -26.35 -4.57 -55.17
CA ALA A 383 -25.66 -4.54 -53.87
C ALA A 383 -26.13 -5.64 -52.89
N VAL A 384 -25.41 -5.81 -51.77
CA VAL A 384 -25.87 -6.22 -50.40
C VAL A 384 -24.70 -6.03 -49.40
N PRO A 385 -24.95 -5.79 -48.08
CA PRO A 385 -24.24 -4.80 -47.27
C PRO A 385 -23.37 -5.38 -46.13
N ASN A 386 -22.60 -4.51 -45.47
CA ASN A 386 -21.95 -4.76 -44.19
C ASN A 386 -22.77 -4.09 -43.07
N ASP A 387 -23.22 -4.89 -42.11
CA ASP A 387 -23.72 -4.45 -40.80
C ASP A 387 -22.62 -4.65 -39.74
N ASN A 388 -22.74 -3.83 -38.68
CA ASN A 388 -21.91 -3.72 -37.47
C ASN A 388 -21.57 -5.04 -36.77
#